data_AF-A0A417RHE1-F1
#
_entry.id   AF-A0A417RHE1-F1
#
_cell.length_a   1.000
_cell.length_b   1.000
_cell.length_c   1.000
_cell.angle_alpha   90.00
_cell.angle_beta   90.00
_cell.angle_gamma   90.00
#
_symmetry.space_group_name_H-M   'P 1'
#
loop_
_entity.id
_entity.type
_entity.pdbx_description
1 polymer ?
#
loop_
_entity_poly.entity_id
_entity_poly.type
_entity_poly.pdbx_seq_one_letter_code
_entity_poly.pdbx_strand_id
1 'polypeptide(L)'
;MAIMKFNEQFYRNYNELYTMIKQCYCEVAILEAYIELQKDRPDLYNKVINISNQFVFLLQKDLELTLWKIYYDNDSKANTIPKFRNTVNDILRNCNCPDKQVKKQKGNRKTEETVKIMRRQFLAHTDMTRDDNRIEVSDMCELLDVMCKEFNCICEVVDDDQVIGISENEIGKQKYSCQMQLLSLYIQKQDS
;
A
#
# COMPACT_ATOMS: atom_id res chain seq x y z
N MET A 1 29.82 4.47 -18.73
CA MET A 1 28.65 4.46 -17.83
C MET A 1 29.12 3.84 -16.51
N ALA A 2 29.06 4.56 -15.39
CA ALA A 2 29.47 3.99 -14.11
C ALA A 2 28.42 2.95 -13.69
N ILE A 3 28.85 1.69 -13.50
CA ILE A 3 27.97 0.63 -12.99
C ILE A 3 27.70 0.96 -11.52
N MET A 4 26.46 1.29 -11.18
CA MET A 4 26.06 1.45 -9.79
C MET A 4 26.22 0.10 -9.07
N LYS A 5 26.94 0.10 -7.95
CA LYS A 5 27.08 -1.08 -7.11
C LYS A 5 26.20 -0.92 -5.88
N PHE A 6 25.13 -1.70 -5.82
CA PHE A 6 24.26 -1.77 -4.65
C PHE A 6 24.73 -2.89 -3.71
N ASN A 7 24.55 -2.68 -2.40
CA ASN A 7 24.86 -3.69 -1.39
C ASN A 7 23.62 -4.54 -1.08
N GLU A 8 23.79 -5.63 -0.32
CA GLU A 8 22.65 -6.49 0.07
C GLU A 8 21.54 -5.72 0.81
N GLN A 9 21.91 -4.74 1.64
CA GLN A 9 20.94 -3.96 2.40
C GLN A 9 19.99 -3.18 1.48
N PHE A 10 20.50 -2.68 0.36
CA PHE A 10 19.69 -2.01 -0.65
C PHE A 10 18.62 -2.95 -1.22
N TYR A 11 19.01 -4.16 -1.67
CA TYR A 11 18.04 -5.12 -2.22
C TYR A 11 17.06 -5.63 -1.17
N ARG A 12 17.48 -5.78 0.09
CA ARG A 12 16.56 -6.11 1.20
C ARG A 12 15.52 -5.00 1.39
N ASN A 13 15.94 -3.75 1.40
CA ASN A 13 15.04 -2.61 1.57
C ASN A 13 14.06 -2.48 0.40
N TYR A 14 14.55 -2.65 -0.83
CA TYR A 14 13.74 -2.70 -2.04
C TYR A 14 12.67 -3.80 -1.95
N ASN A 15 13.07 -5.04 -1.66
CA ASN A 15 12.16 -6.19 -1.60
C ASN A 15 11.09 -6.03 -0.51
N GLU A 16 11.46 -5.48 0.66
CA GLU A 16 10.51 -5.19 1.73
C GLU A 16 9.45 -4.18 1.26
N LEU A 17 9.88 -3.04 0.69
CA LEU A 17 8.96 -2.02 0.19
C LEU A 17 8.09 -2.54 -0.95
N TYR A 18 8.68 -3.26 -1.92
CA TYR A 18 7.96 -3.89 -3.04
C TYR A 18 6.86 -4.81 -2.52
N THR A 19 7.18 -5.68 -1.56
CA THR A 19 6.24 -6.62 -0.96
C THR A 19 5.11 -5.90 -0.22
N MET A 20 5.44 -4.88 0.58
CA MET A 20 4.45 -4.13 1.35
C MET A 20 3.51 -3.33 0.44
N ILE A 21 4.00 -2.69 -0.63
CA ILE A 21 3.15 -1.96 -1.59
C ILE A 21 2.20 -2.92 -2.29
N LYS A 22 2.68 -4.09 -2.73
CA LYS A 22 1.81 -5.12 -3.34
C LYS A 22 0.77 -5.68 -2.38
N GLN A 23 1.14 -5.81 -1.10
CA GLN A 23 0.22 -6.22 -0.06
C GLN A 23 -0.90 -5.18 0.10
N CYS A 24 -0.57 -3.88 0.17
CA CYS A 24 -1.58 -2.82 0.21
C CYS A 24 -2.53 -2.88 -1.01
N TYR A 25 -2.03 -3.13 -2.22
CA TYR A 25 -2.89 -3.28 -3.39
C TYR A 25 -3.82 -4.50 -3.29
N CYS A 26 -3.37 -5.59 -2.65
CA CYS A 26 -4.20 -6.75 -2.33
C CYS A 26 -5.36 -6.35 -1.41
N GLU A 27 -5.05 -5.60 -0.36
CA GLU A 27 -6.01 -5.21 0.67
C GLU A 27 -7.04 -4.24 0.10
N VAL A 28 -6.60 -3.25 -0.69
CA VAL A 28 -7.49 -2.37 -1.46
C VAL A 28 -8.41 -3.19 -2.36
N ALA A 29 -7.87 -4.14 -3.13
CA ALA A 29 -8.67 -4.99 -4.02
C ALA A 29 -9.75 -5.78 -3.28
N ILE A 30 -9.41 -6.35 -2.12
CA ILE A 30 -10.37 -7.09 -1.29
C ILE A 30 -11.44 -6.15 -0.75
N LEU A 31 -11.06 -4.96 -0.27
CA LEU A 31 -12.00 -3.95 0.22
C LEU A 31 -12.94 -3.46 -0.88
N GLU A 32 -12.43 -3.18 -2.08
CA GLU A 32 -13.23 -2.83 -3.26
C GLU A 32 -14.22 -3.95 -3.61
N ALA A 33 -13.77 -5.21 -3.60
CA ALA A 33 -14.64 -6.35 -3.86
C ALA A 33 -15.75 -6.51 -2.81
N TYR A 34 -15.49 -6.17 -1.54
CA TYR A 34 -16.53 -6.11 -0.50
C TYR A 34 -17.54 -4.99 -0.75
N ILE A 35 -17.09 -3.82 -1.18
CA ILE A 35 -17.98 -2.69 -1.55
C ILE A 35 -18.90 -3.11 -2.71
N GLU A 36 -18.36 -3.74 -3.74
CA GLU A 36 -19.12 -4.27 -4.86
C GLU A 36 -20.10 -5.37 -4.42
N LEU A 37 -19.66 -6.32 -3.58
CA LEU A 37 -20.53 -7.37 -3.06
C LEU A 37 -21.72 -6.80 -2.28
N GLN A 38 -21.51 -5.79 -1.44
CA GLN A 38 -22.59 -5.10 -0.72
C GLN A 38 -23.58 -4.42 -1.66
N LYS A 39 -23.08 -3.84 -2.76
CA LYS A 39 -23.90 -3.13 -3.75
C LYS A 39 -24.68 -4.08 -4.65
N ASP A 40 -24.03 -5.10 -5.18
CA ASP A 40 -24.55 -5.94 -6.26
C ASP A 40 -25.26 -7.20 -5.74
N ARG A 41 -24.83 -7.73 -4.58
CA ARG A 41 -25.37 -8.94 -3.94
C ARG A 41 -25.53 -8.76 -2.43
N PRO A 42 -26.32 -7.76 -1.98
CA PRO A 42 -26.52 -7.50 -0.55
C PRO A 42 -27.09 -8.71 0.19
N ASP A 43 -27.87 -9.57 -0.48
CA ASP A 43 -28.38 -10.82 0.06
C ASP A 43 -27.25 -11.78 0.50
N LEU A 44 -26.18 -11.89 -0.30
CA LEU A 44 -25.03 -12.73 0.02
C LEU A 44 -24.20 -12.13 1.14
N TYR A 45 -23.94 -10.82 1.08
CA TYR A 45 -23.22 -10.11 2.15
C TYR A 45 -23.93 -10.27 3.50
N ASN A 46 -25.25 -10.10 3.51
CA ASN A 46 -26.06 -10.13 4.73
C ASN A 46 -26.13 -11.51 5.40
N LYS A 47 -25.85 -12.61 4.69
CA LYS A 47 -25.79 -13.96 5.29
C LYS A 47 -24.73 -14.08 6.39
N VAL A 48 -23.63 -13.33 6.27
CA VAL A 48 -22.49 -13.38 7.20
C VAL A 48 -22.04 -11.98 7.63
N ILE A 49 -22.97 -11.02 7.70
CA ILE A 49 -22.73 -9.59 7.91
C ILE A 49 -21.75 -9.28 9.05
N ASN A 50 -21.87 -9.95 10.20
CA ASN A 50 -21.00 -9.71 11.35
C ASN A 50 -19.54 -10.09 11.06
N ILE A 51 -19.33 -11.21 10.36
CA ILE A 51 -18.00 -11.67 9.97
C ILE A 51 -17.43 -10.76 8.89
N SER A 52 -18.22 -10.43 7.87
CA SER A 52 -17.79 -9.54 6.78
C SER A 52 -17.42 -8.15 7.30
N ASN A 53 -18.25 -7.56 8.16
CA ASN A 53 -17.97 -6.25 8.77
C ASN A 53 -16.69 -6.29 9.61
N GLN A 54 -16.49 -7.33 10.42
CA GLN A 54 -15.28 -7.47 11.22
C GLN A 54 -14.03 -7.60 10.35
N PHE A 55 -14.11 -8.39 9.28
CA PHE A 55 -12.99 -8.57 8.35
C PHE A 55 -12.65 -7.28 7.61
N VAL A 56 -13.65 -6.58 7.07
CA VAL A 56 -13.48 -5.27 6.43
C VAL A 56 -12.85 -4.28 7.41
N PHE A 57 -13.32 -4.21 8.65
CA PHE A 57 -12.77 -3.32 9.66
C PHE A 57 -11.29 -3.60 9.95
N LEU A 58 -10.94 -4.86 10.21
CA LEU A 58 -9.56 -5.25 10.50
C LEU A 58 -8.63 -4.96 9.31
N LEU A 59 -9.09 -5.27 8.09
CA LEU A 59 -8.33 -5.06 6.87
C LEU A 59 -8.10 -3.56 6.59
N GLN A 60 -9.09 -2.70 6.85
CA GLN A 60 -8.91 -1.25 6.77
C GLN A 60 -7.83 -0.76 7.74
N LYS A 61 -7.82 -1.28 8.99
CA LYS A 61 -6.80 -0.90 9.97
C LYS A 61 -5.40 -1.38 9.60
N ASP A 62 -5.29 -2.57 9.03
CA ASP A 62 -4.01 -3.11 8.58
C ASP A 62 -3.45 -2.31 7.39
N LEU A 63 -4.31 -1.95 6.43
CA LEU A 63 -3.96 -1.09 5.30
C LEU A 63 -3.50 0.30 5.77
N GLU A 64 -4.27 0.94 6.66
CA GLU A 64 -3.90 2.23 7.26
C GLU A 64 -2.51 2.18 7.93
N LEU A 65 -2.25 1.12 8.69
CA LEU A 65 -0.98 0.92 9.39
C LEU A 65 0.17 0.68 8.43
N THR A 66 -0.05 -0.10 7.38
CA THR A 66 0.97 -0.42 6.37
C THR A 66 1.32 0.82 5.55
N LEU A 67 0.33 1.60 5.11
CA LEU A 67 0.54 2.90 4.46
C LEU A 67 1.33 3.86 5.35
N TRP A 68 1.03 3.88 6.65
CA TRP A 68 1.85 4.65 7.60
C TRP A 68 3.29 4.15 7.66
N LYS A 69 3.48 2.83 7.79
CA LYS A 69 4.81 2.21 7.93
C LYS A 69 5.70 2.47 6.72
N ILE A 70 5.17 2.37 5.50
CA ILE A 70 5.99 2.52 4.28
C ILE A 70 6.36 3.97 3.95
N TYR A 71 5.73 4.99 4.56
CA TYR A 71 5.95 6.38 4.14
C TYR A 71 6.12 7.39 5.27
N TYR A 72 5.41 7.22 6.39
CA TYR A 72 5.35 8.22 7.46
C TYR A 72 6.05 7.79 8.76
N ASP A 73 6.60 6.58 8.80
CA ASP A 73 7.38 6.13 9.94
C ASP A 73 8.65 6.98 10.10
N ASN A 74 8.73 7.64 11.26
CA ASN A 74 9.81 8.55 11.62
C ASN A 74 10.90 7.86 12.45
N ASP A 75 10.75 6.58 12.83
CA ASP A 75 11.81 5.83 13.49
C ASP A 75 13.04 5.84 12.60
N SER A 76 14.21 6.23 13.12
CA SER A 76 15.46 6.33 12.35
C SER A 76 15.83 5.08 11.53
N LYS A 77 15.46 3.88 11.99
CA LYS A 77 15.73 2.58 11.37
C LYS A 77 14.62 2.10 10.43
N ALA A 78 13.47 2.78 10.40
CA ALA A 78 12.37 2.41 9.50
C ALA A 78 12.80 2.47 8.03
N ASN A 79 12.40 1.46 7.26
CA ASN A 79 12.58 1.41 5.81
C ASN A 79 11.34 2.01 5.13
N THR A 80 11.41 3.31 4.84
CA THR A 80 10.31 4.05 4.20
C THR A 80 10.70 4.50 2.80
N ILE A 81 9.72 4.68 1.91
CA ILE A 81 9.92 5.18 0.55
C ILE A 81 10.70 6.51 0.54
N PRO A 82 10.38 7.52 1.38
CA PRO A 82 11.18 8.75 1.42
C PRO A 82 12.64 8.54 1.82
N LYS A 83 12.92 7.60 2.72
CA LYS A 83 14.30 7.29 3.12
C LYS A 83 15.04 6.51 2.06
N PHE A 84 14.38 5.52 1.46
CA PHE A 84 14.93 4.75 0.35
C PHE A 84 15.27 5.65 -0.83
N ARG A 85 14.37 6.60 -1.18
CA ARG A 85 14.62 7.68 -2.15
C ARG A 85 15.86 8.49 -1.79
N ASN A 86 15.99 8.91 -0.54
CA ASN A 86 17.15 9.70 -0.11
C ASN A 86 18.45 8.89 -0.24
N THR A 87 18.46 7.62 0.15
CA THR A 87 19.61 6.72 -0.04
C THR A 87 20.00 6.61 -1.52
N VAL A 88 19.03 6.43 -2.42
CA VAL A 88 19.30 6.39 -3.88
C VAL A 88 19.83 7.72 -4.40
N ASN A 89 19.24 8.84 -3.98
CA ASN A 89 19.72 10.17 -4.36
C ASN A 89 21.15 10.44 -3.89
N ASP A 90 21.54 9.96 -2.69
CA ASP A 90 22.91 10.09 -2.20
C ASP A 90 23.89 9.24 -3.02
N ILE A 91 23.50 8.02 -3.41
CA ILE A 91 24.28 7.18 -4.34
C ILE A 91 24.44 7.88 -5.70
N LEU A 92 23.35 8.42 -6.27
CA LEU A 92 23.38 9.14 -7.55
C LEU A 92 24.31 10.35 -7.52
N ARG A 93 24.32 11.11 -6.42
CA ARG A 93 25.25 12.23 -6.22
C ARG A 93 26.70 11.76 -6.19
N ASN A 94 27.00 10.68 -5.46
CA ASN A 94 28.34 10.11 -5.39
C ASN A 94 28.83 9.55 -6.73
N CYS A 95 27.92 9.14 -7.60
CA CYS A 95 28.21 8.68 -8.96
C CYS A 95 28.23 9.82 -10.01
N ASN A 96 28.24 11.09 -9.61
CA ASN A 96 28.19 12.26 -10.50
C ASN A 96 27.00 12.27 -11.48
N CYS A 97 25.84 11.74 -11.06
CA CYS A 97 24.59 11.76 -11.82
C CYS A 97 23.49 12.60 -11.15
N PRO A 98 23.74 13.88 -10.79
CA PRO A 98 22.79 14.68 -10.02
C PRO A 98 21.47 14.98 -10.75
N ASP A 99 21.48 14.96 -12.08
CA ASP A 99 20.29 15.24 -12.90
C ASP A 99 19.22 14.14 -12.83
N LYS A 100 19.57 12.96 -12.29
CA LYS A 100 18.68 11.80 -12.11
C LYS A 100 17.99 11.76 -10.74
N GLN A 101 18.01 12.84 -9.96
CA GLN A 101 17.42 12.83 -8.62
C GLN A 101 15.90 12.61 -8.64
N VAL A 102 15.45 11.67 -7.80
CA VAL A 102 14.04 11.37 -7.60
C VAL A 102 13.43 12.40 -6.66
N LYS A 103 12.29 12.96 -7.07
CA LYS A 103 11.53 13.95 -6.29
C LYS A 103 10.42 13.28 -5.50
N LYS A 104 10.08 13.87 -4.35
CA LYS A 104 8.90 13.49 -3.56
C LYS A 104 7.63 13.67 -4.40
N GLN A 105 6.77 12.66 -4.43
CA GLN A 105 5.43 12.81 -5.00
C GLN A 105 4.51 13.50 -3.99
N LYS A 106 3.57 14.32 -4.49
CA LYS A 106 2.62 15.05 -3.64
C LYS A 106 1.27 14.34 -3.67
N GLY A 107 0.76 13.97 -2.51
CA GLY A 107 -0.56 13.37 -2.35
C GLY A 107 -1.58 14.33 -1.74
N ASN A 108 -2.76 13.79 -1.44
CA ASN A 108 -3.83 14.51 -0.75
C ASN A 108 -3.45 14.75 0.71
N ARG A 109 -3.17 16.01 1.06
CA ARG A 109 -2.71 16.43 2.39
C ARG A 109 -3.66 16.00 3.52
N LYS A 110 -4.98 16.02 3.29
CA LYS A 110 -5.96 15.62 4.30
C LYS A 110 -5.78 14.14 4.62
N THR A 111 -5.72 13.29 3.61
CA THR A 111 -5.51 11.85 3.76
C THR A 111 -4.17 11.55 4.44
N GLU A 112 -3.10 12.26 4.06
CA GLU A 112 -1.79 12.10 4.71
C GLU A 112 -1.84 12.43 6.22
N GLU A 113 -2.54 13.51 6.60
CA GLU A 113 -2.68 13.94 7.98
C GLU A 113 -3.51 12.95 8.79
N THR A 114 -4.61 12.42 8.23
CA THR A 114 -5.45 11.42 8.89
C THR A 114 -4.66 10.13 9.17
N VAL A 115 -3.91 9.59 8.20
CA VAL A 115 -3.08 8.39 8.41
C VAL A 115 -2.03 8.60 9.52
N LYS A 116 -1.41 9.79 9.58
CA LYS A 116 -0.46 10.15 10.65
C LYS A 116 -1.11 10.29 12.03
N ILE A 117 -2.37 10.72 12.09
CA ILE A 117 -3.12 10.86 13.34
C ILE A 117 -3.60 9.48 13.82
N MET A 118 -4.09 8.63 12.92
CA MET A 118 -4.56 7.29 13.25
C MET A 118 -3.49 6.47 13.96
N ARG A 119 -2.24 6.46 13.48
CA ARG A 119 -1.15 5.74 14.17
C ARG A 119 -0.97 6.19 15.62
N ARG A 120 -1.06 7.50 15.88
CA ARG A 120 -0.97 8.05 17.25
C ARG A 120 -2.14 7.59 18.11
N GLN A 121 -3.34 7.53 17.53
CA GLN A 121 -4.55 7.06 18.23
C GLN A 121 -4.51 5.55 18.51
N PHE A 122 -4.06 4.72 17.55
CA PHE A 122 -3.86 3.28 17.71
C PHE A 122 -2.85 2.93 18.81
N LEU A 123 -1.77 3.71 18.94
CA LEU A 123 -0.77 3.51 20.00
C LEU A 123 -1.24 4.01 21.38
N ALA A 124 -2.14 5.00 21.42
CA ALA A 124 -2.59 5.62 22.66
C ALA A 124 -3.77 4.88 23.31
N HIS A 125 -4.61 4.18 22.53
CA HIS A 125 -5.83 3.56 23.03
C HIS A 125 -6.10 2.20 22.36
N THR A 126 -5.98 1.11 23.13
CA THR A 126 -6.42 -0.26 22.75
C THR A 126 -7.93 -0.36 22.51
N ASP A 127 -8.71 0.62 22.98
CA ASP A 127 -10.15 0.71 22.82
C ASP A 127 -10.52 1.90 21.92
N MET A 128 -10.41 1.72 20.61
CA MET A 128 -11.01 2.69 19.67
C MET A 128 -12.54 2.53 19.67
N THR A 129 -13.22 3.41 20.37
CA THR A 129 -14.62 3.75 20.09
C THR A 129 -14.69 5.15 19.45
N ARG A 130 -15.57 5.30 18.44
CA ARG A 130 -16.11 6.52 17.79
C ARG A 130 -15.41 7.11 16.55
N ASP A 131 -16.02 6.78 15.40
CA ASP A 131 -16.58 7.64 14.35
C ASP A 131 -15.82 8.81 13.69
N ASP A 132 -14.78 9.41 14.27
CA ASP A 132 -14.30 10.72 13.75
C ASP A 132 -13.20 10.66 12.69
N ASN A 133 -12.59 9.49 12.44
CA ASN A 133 -11.48 9.36 11.49
C ASN A 133 -11.66 8.13 10.60
N ARG A 134 -12.74 8.04 9.80
CA ARG A 134 -12.83 7.00 8.77
C ARG A 134 -12.19 7.52 7.49
N ILE A 135 -11.18 6.81 6.97
CA ILE A 135 -10.63 7.08 5.64
C ILE A 135 -11.38 6.18 4.65
N GLU A 136 -11.87 6.77 3.57
CA GLU A 136 -12.52 6.01 2.49
C GLU A 136 -11.50 5.11 1.78
N VAL A 137 -11.95 3.95 1.30
CA VAL A 137 -11.07 3.02 0.58
C VAL A 137 -10.45 3.69 -0.66
N SER A 138 -11.22 4.55 -1.34
CA SER A 138 -10.73 5.37 -2.46
C SER A 138 -9.59 6.29 -2.04
N ASP A 139 -9.70 6.97 -0.89
CA ASP A 139 -8.66 7.87 -0.39
C ASP A 139 -7.38 7.10 -0.04
N MET A 140 -7.50 5.90 0.53
CA MET A 140 -6.36 5.01 0.78
C MET A 140 -5.71 4.52 -0.52
N CYS A 141 -6.51 4.21 -1.54
CA CYS A 141 -6.01 3.82 -2.86
C CYS A 141 -5.26 4.96 -3.55
N GLU A 142 -5.82 6.17 -3.56
CA GLU A 142 -5.16 7.36 -4.12
C GLU A 142 -3.82 7.62 -3.42
N LEU A 143 -3.79 7.46 -2.10
CA LEU A 143 -2.57 7.61 -1.33
C LEU A 143 -1.53 6.53 -1.70
N LEU A 144 -1.96 5.26 -1.80
CA LEU A 144 -1.13 4.16 -2.24
C LEU A 144 -0.54 4.38 -3.64
N ASP A 145 -1.33 4.91 -4.58
CA ASP A 145 -0.89 5.20 -5.94
C ASP A 145 0.20 6.28 -5.96
N VAL A 146 0.09 7.31 -5.12
CA VAL A 146 1.13 8.32 -4.95
C VAL A 146 2.43 7.70 -4.40
N MET A 147 2.31 6.82 -3.41
CA MET A 147 3.46 6.12 -2.82
C MET A 147 4.12 5.17 -3.83
N CYS A 148 3.33 4.38 -4.54
CA CYS A 148 3.77 3.46 -5.59
C CYS A 148 4.47 4.21 -6.73
N LYS A 149 3.91 5.35 -7.16
CA LYS A 149 4.54 6.21 -8.17
C LYS A 149 5.91 6.71 -7.71
N GLU A 150 6.05 7.14 -6.46
CA GLU A 150 7.35 7.55 -5.93
C GLU A 150 8.33 6.38 -5.92
N PHE A 151 7.90 5.20 -5.48
CA PHE A 151 8.70 3.98 -5.49
C PHE A 151 9.15 3.56 -6.90
N ASN A 152 8.26 3.60 -7.88
CA ASN A 152 8.57 3.28 -9.28
C ASN A 152 9.58 4.26 -9.88
N CYS A 153 9.47 5.57 -9.57
CA CYS A 153 10.48 6.55 -9.98
C CYS A 153 11.87 6.23 -9.37
N ILE A 154 11.93 5.64 -8.18
CA ILE A 154 13.20 5.16 -7.59
C ILE A 154 13.74 3.97 -8.39
N CYS A 155 12.90 3.02 -8.74
CA CYS A 155 13.31 1.84 -9.51
C CYS A 155 13.84 2.24 -10.90
N GLU A 156 13.19 3.19 -11.58
CA GLU A 156 13.60 3.69 -12.90
C GLU A 156 15.00 4.31 -12.92
N VAL A 157 15.41 5.02 -11.86
CA VAL A 157 16.73 5.67 -11.83
C VAL A 157 17.86 4.74 -11.43
N VAL A 158 17.54 3.62 -10.78
CA VAL A 158 18.50 2.63 -10.28
C VAL A 158 19.10 1.82 -11.43
N ASP A 159 18.36 1.61 -12.53
CA ASP A 159 18.84 1.01 -13.78
C ASP A 159 19.55 -0.36 -13.54
N ASP A 160 18.92 -1.22 -12.73
CA ASP A 160 19.34 -2.58 -12.38
C ASP A 160 18.20 -3.56 -12.69
N ASP A 161 18.48 -4.63 -13.44
CA ASP A 161 17.49 -5.62 -13.87
C ASP A 161 16.77 -6.33 -12.70
N GLN A 162 17.34 -6.32 -11.50
CA GLN A 162 16.72 -6.88 -10.29
C GLN A 162 15.75 -5.91 -9.61
N VAL A 163 15.73 -4.64 -10.03
CA VAL A 163 14.97 -3.56 -9.40
C VAL A 163 13.92 -3.07 -10.39
N ILE A 164 12.72 -3.62 -10.27
CA ILE A 164 11.62 -3.40 -11.21
C ILE A 164 10.47 -2.74 -10.45
N GLY A 165 9.90 -1.70 -11.05
CA GLY A 165 8.70 -1.05 -10.52
C GLY A 165 7.47 -1.97 -10.58
N ILE A 166 6.46 -1.66 -9.78
CA ILE A 166 5.18 -2.37 -9.78
C ILE A 166 4.34 -1.85 -10.96
N SER A 167 3.93 -2.76 -11.85
CA SER A 167 3.18 -2.38 -13.06
C SER A 167 1.67 -2.28 -12.83
N GLU A 168 1.00 -1.40 -13.58
CA GLU A 168 -0.46 -1.29 -13.58
C GLU A 168 -1.15 -2.62 -13.96
N ASN A 169 -0.55 -3.38 -14.88
CA ASN A 169 -1.05 -4.69 -15.28
C ASN A 169 -1.01 -5.71 -14.13
N GLU A 170 0.04 -5.69 -13.32
CA GLU A 170 0.16 -6.54 -12.13
C GLU A 170 -0.90 -6.18 -11.09
N ILE A 171 -1.10 -4.88 -10.84
CA ILE A 171 -2.15 -4.37 -9.96
C ILE A 171 -3.54 -4.78 -10.47
N GLY A 172 -3.82 -4.60 -11.76
CA GLY A 172 -5.09 -4.96 -12.37
C GLY A 172 -5.41 -6.46 -12.28
N LYS A 173 -4.41 -7.32 -12.53
CA LYS A 173 -4.57 -8.78 -12.36
C LYS A 173 -4.86 -9.16 -10.92
N GLN A 174 -4.19 -8.51 -9.96
CA GLN A 174 -4.41 -8.75 -8.54
C GLN A 174 -5.82 -8.33 -8.13
N LYS A 175 -6.29 -7.15 -8.56
CA LYS A 175 -7.66 -6.67 -8.34
C LYS A 175 -8.70 -7.69 -8.82
N TYR A 176 -8.59 -8.08 -10.09
CA TYR A 176 -9.50 -9.07 -10.69
C TYR A 176 -9.48 -10.41 -9.94
N SER A 177 -8.29 -10.91 -9.60
CA SER A 177 -8.13 -12.17 -8.88
C SER A 177 -8.79 -12.14 -7.51
N CYS A 178 -8.56 -11.09 -6.71
CA CYS A 178 -9.14 -10.93 -5.38
C CYS A 178 -10.67 -10.87 -5.44
N GLN A 179 -11.22 -10.13 -6.39
CA GLN A 179 -12.66 -10.03 -6.61
C GLN A 179 -13.30 -11.39 -6.91
N MET A 180 -12.71 -12.15 -7.84
CA MET A 180 -13.20 -13.49 -8.20
C MET A 180 -13.11 -14.48 -7.04
N GLN A 181 -12.01 -14.45 -6.28
CA GLN A 181 -11.83 -15.30 -5.11
C GLN A 181 -12.85 -14.96 -4.01
N LEU A 182 -13.04 -13.66 -3.72
CA LEU A 182 -14.03 -13.24 -2.73
C LEU A 182 -15.44 -13.69 -3.13
N LEU A 183 -15.86 -13.44 -4.38
CA LEU A 183 -17.15 -13.88 -4.88
C LEU A 183 -17.35 -15.40 -4.74
N SER A 184 -16.30 -16.19 -5.02
CA SER A 184 -16.35 -17.64 -4.87
C SER A 184 -16.61 -18.12 -3.43
N LEU A 185 -16.20 -17.35 -2.42
CA LEU A 185 -16.47 -17.68 -1.01
C LEU A 185 -17.96 -17.55 -0.65
N TYR A 186 -18.68 -16.63 -1.32
CA TYR A 186 -20.09 -16.33 -1.02
C TYR A 186 -21.07 -17.11 -1.89
N ILE A 187 -20.65 -17.53 -3.08
CA ILE A 187 -21.44 -18.37 -3.98
C ILE A 187 -21.21 -19.83 -3.58
N GLN A 188 -21.90 -20.29 -2.53
CA GLN A 188 -22.01 -21.72 -2.27
C GLN A 188 -22.79 -22.37 -3.43
N LYS A 189 -22.24 -23.41 -4.04
CA LYS A 189 -23.05 -24.34 -4.84
C LYS A 189 -24.10 -24.94 -3.91
N GLN A 190 -25.37 -24.66 -4.18
CA GLN A 190 -26.45 -25.50 -3.67
C GLN A 190 -26.42 -26.79 -4.49
N ASP A 191 -25.60 -27.74 -4.07
CA ASP A 191 -25.81 -29.12 -4.50
C ASP A 191 -27.09 -29.59 -3.80
N SER A 192 -28.18 -29.60 -4.58
CA SER A 192 -29.50 -30.12 -4.21
C SER A 192 -29.62 -31.57 -4.64
#